data_AF-M1DG38-F1
#
_entry.id   AF-M1DG38-F1
#
_cell.length_a   1.000
_cell.length_b   1.000
_cell.length_c   1.000
_cell.angle_alpha   90.00
_cell.angle_beta   90.00
_cell.angle_gamma   90.00
#
_symmetry.space_group_name_H-M   'P 1'
#
loop_
_entity.id
_entity.type
_entity.pdbx_description
1 polymer ?
#
loop_
_entity_poly.entity_id
_entity_poly.type
_entity_poly.pdbx_seq_one_letter_code
_entity_poly.pdbx_strand_id
1 'polypeptide(L)'
;MRHLGENIRDNFHNSKVVTHFYKAAKAYDRCEFNDHFNQIRDLVSKAVETLERIGFHTWSRAFCPENRYNIMTSNITESMNFMFDVEKEFFIVALFDEINKRFVFLFHQRRMELVNSANRFVPSIEKDISKYVNAGNKLLAYQIANYKSSVTGHGDVATVDLQRRTCTCRIFDLDKIPCPHAMAALRAQYGADFGNQIYEYSSPYYSVEKYIMAYCEKIHPMPPEDSWIVPLDVIEREKYLLHMLIQANLEERDIIDGVELVNHFQ
;
A
#
# COMPACT_ATOMS: atom_id res chain seq x y z
N MET A 1 -9.29 0.81 -0.91
CA MET A 1 -10.12 1.26 -2.06
C MET A 1 -10.93 0.13 -2.68
N ARG A 2 -10.32 -1.00 -3.06
CA ARG A 2 -11.02 -2.13 -3.71
C ARG A 2 -12.21 -2.65 -2.91
N HIS A 3 -11.99 -3.08 -1.66
CA HIS A 3 -13.08 -3.56 -0.79
C HIS A 3 -14.21 -2.54 -0.62
N LEU A 4 -13.89 -1.25 -0.52
CA LEU A 4 -14.91 -0.19 -0.44
C LEU A 4 -15.71 -0.10 -1.76
N GLY A 5 -15.05 -0.20 -2.91
CA GLY A 5 -15.71 -0.23 -4.21
C GLY A 5 -16.58 -1.49 -4.41
N GLU A 6 -16.16 -2.64 -3.90
CA GLU A 6 -16.94 -3.88 -3.88
C GLU A 6 -18.17 -3.73 -2.97
N ASN A 7 -18.00 -3.22 -1.76
CA ASN A 7 -19.11 -2.91 -0.86
C ASN A 7 -20.12 -1.94 -1.49
N ILE A 8 -19.69 -0.91 -2.22
CA ILE A 8 -20.58 0.02 -2.92
C ILE A 8 -21.35 -0.70 -4.02
N ARG A 9 -20.68 -1.56 -4.80
CA ARG A 9 -21.31 -2.36 -5.85
C ARG A 9 -22.38 -3.27 -5.25
N ASP A 10 -22.09 -3.90 -4.12
CA ASP A 10 -22.95 -4.90 -3.51
C ASP A 10 -24.11 -4.27 -2.73
N ASN A 11 -23.96 -3.05 -2.21
CA ASN A 11 -25.04 -2.35 -1.49
C ASN A 11 -25.97 -1.54 -2.40
N PHE A 12 -25.46 -1.00 -3.52
CA PHE A 12 -26.22 -0.08 -4.36
C PHE A 12 -26.53 -0.62 -5.76
N HIS A 13 -25.88 -1.73 -6.16
CA HIS A 13 -26.07 -2.41 -7.45
C HIS A 13 -26.04 -1.49 -8.68
N ASN A 14 -25.28 -0.39 -8.60
CA ASN A 14 -25.22 0.64 -9.62
C ASN A 14 -23.78 0.80 -10.14
N SER A 15 -23.53 0.33 -11.36
CA SER A 15 -22.20 0.36 -11.99
C SER A 15 -21.68 1.78 -12.24
N LYS A 16 -22.58 2.76 -12.47
CA LYS A 16 -22.19 4.16 -12.65
C LYS A 16 -21.69 4.76 -11.34
N VAL A 17 -22.33 4.46 -10.22
CA VAL A 17 -21.87 4.88 -8.88
C VAL A 17 -20.48 4.33 -8.60
N VAL A 18 -20.25 3.04 -8.88
CA VAL A 18 -18.92 2.42 -8.72
C VAL A 18 -17.87 3.11 -9.60
N THR A 19 -18.23 3.43 -10.84
CA THR A 19 -17.34 4.13 -11.77
C THR A 19 -16.97 5.51 -11.26
N HIS A 20 -17.96 6.32 -10.85
CA HIS A 20 -17.71 7.65 -10.30
C HIS A 20 -16.95 7.59 -8.97
N PHE A 21 -17.21 6.59 -8.13
CA PHE A 21 -16.45 6.35 -6.91
C PHE A 21 -14.96 6.17 -7.21
N TYR A 22 -14.60 5.28 -8.14
CA TYR A 22 -13.19 5.06 -8.48
C TYR A 22 -12.52 6.29 -9.09
N LYS A 23 -13.25 7.07 -9.89
CA LYS A 23 -12.72 8.32 -10.44
C LYS A 23 -12.52 9.37 -9.35
N ALA A 24 -13.51 9.60 -8.50
CA ALA A 24 -13.40 10.49 -7.34
C ALA A 24 -12.24 10.07 -6.43
N ALA A 25 -12.14 8.78 -6.11
CA ALA A 25 -11.11 8.26 -5.21
C ALA A 25 -9.68 8.47 -5.74
N LYS A 26 -9.50 8.47 -7.07
CA LYS A 26 -8.22 8.67 -7.76
C LYS A 26 -7.93 10.11 -8.17
N ALA A 27 -8.92 11.00 -8.10
CA ALA A 27 -8.78 12.40 -8.47
C ALA A 27 -7.64 13.07 -7.69
N TYR A 28 -6.83 13.87 -8.39
CA TYR A 28 -5.70 14.56 -7.78
C TYR A 28 -6.13 15.87 -7.11
N ASP A 29 -6.98 16.63 -7.80
CA ASP A 29 -7.52 17.87 -7.29
C ASP A 29 -8.96 17.70 -6.77
N ARG A 30 -9.38 18.69 -5.97
CA ARG A 30 -10.69 18.65 -5.30
C ARG A 30 -11.84 19.01 -6.23
N CYS A 31 -11.59 19.69 -7.34
CA CYS A 31 -12.62 20.02 -8.31
C CYS A 31 -13.04 18.74 -9.05
N GLU A 32 -12.08 18.00 -9.62
CA GLU A 32 -12.34 16.71 -10.27
C GLU A 32 -13.01 15.71 -9.30
N PHE A 33 -12.55 15.69 -8.04
CA PHE A 33 -13.22 14.90 -7.01
C PHE A 33 -14.70 15.29 -6.86
N ASN A 34 -14.96 16.59 -6.66
CA ASN A 34 -16.31 17.09 -6.41
C ASN A 34 -17.23 16.84 -7.60
N ASP A 35 -16.74 16.97 -8.82
CA ASP A 35 -17.50 16.68 -10.03
C ASP A 35 -18.01 15.23 -10.02
N HIS A 36 -17.12 14.27 -9.77
CA HIS A 36 -17.52 12.86 -9.67
C HIS A 36 -18.35 12.55 -8.43
N PHE A 37 -18.10 13.22 -7.31
CA PHE A 37 -18.85 13.03 -6.08
C PHE A 37 -20.30 13.55 -6.21
N ASN A 38 -20.50 14.66 -6.93
CA ASN A 38 -21.81 15.19 -7.26
C ASN A 38 -22.59 14.21 -8.15
N GLN A 39 -21.92 13.58 -9.14
CA GLN A 39 -22.56 12.53 -9.94
C GLN A 39 -23.02 11.33 -9.10
N ILE A 40 -22.28 10.95 -8.05
CA ILE A 40 -22.72 9.92 -7.10
C ILE A 40 -23.97 10.38 -6.35
N ARG A 41 -24.00 11.64 -5.91
CA ARG A 41 -25.15 12.23 -5.21
C ARG A 41 -26.42 12.17 -6.04
N ASP A 42 -26.31 12.54 -7.32
CA ASP A 42 -27.45 12.58 -8.25
C ASP A 42 -27.98 11.18 -8.57
N LEU A 43 -27.09 10.17 -8.55
CA LEU A 43 -27.47 8.77 -8.80
C LEU A 43 -28.05 8.08 -7.56
N VAL A 44 -27.35 8.18 -6.41
CA VAL A 44 -27.69 7.48 -5.17
C VAL A 44 -27.24 8.30 -3.95
N SER A 45 -28.14 9.08 -3.37
CA SER A 45 -27.86 9.91 -2.18
C SER A 45 -27.34 9.11 -0.98
N LYS A 46 -27.89 7.91 -0.74
CA LYS A 46 -27.46 7.03 0.37
C LYS A 46 -26.00 6.57 0.26
N ALA A 47 -25.45 6.51 -0.96
CA ALA A 47 -24.05 6.21 -1.18
C ALA A 47 -23.15 7.36 -0.70
N VAL A 48 -23.59 8.61 -0.86
CA VAL A 48 -22.88 9.80 -0.36
C VAL A 48 -22.79 9.77 1.15
N GLU A 49 -23.90 9.54 1.86
CA GLU A 49 -23.91 9.47 3.33
C GLU A 49 -22.93 8.40 3.85
N THR A 50 -22.89 7.25 3.17
CA THR A 50 -21.97 6.16 3.53
C THR A 50 -20.52 6.57 3.33
N LEU A 51 -20.19 7.21 2.21
CA LEU A 51 -18.84 7.65 1.86
C LEU A 51 -18.33 8.80 2.74
N GLU A 52 -19.23 9.71 3.12
CA GLU A 52 -18.96 10.81 4.05
C GLU A 52 -18.68 10.30 5.46
N ARG A 53 -19.48 9.34 5.93
CA ARG A 53 -19.30 8.72 7.25
C ARG A 53 -17.94 8.01 7.39
N ILE A 54 -17.45 7.40 6.32
CA ILE A 54 -16.11 6.78 6.30
C ILE A 54 -14.99 7.84 6.34
N GLY A 55 -15.28 9.05 5.83
CA GLY A 55 -14.34 10.17 5.78
C GLY A 55 -13.41 10.12 4.56
N PHE A 56 -13.38 11.20 3.79
CA PHE A 56 -12.66 11.25 2.51
C PHE A 56 -11.15 11.01 2.61
N HIS A 57 -10.52 11.37 3.73
CA HIS A 57 -9.08 11.17 3.94
C HIS A 57 -8.67 9.68 3.86
N THR A 58 -9.58 8.76 4.15
CA THR A 58 -9.30 7.31 4.12
C THR A 58 -9.20 6.78 2.69
N TRP A 59 -10.11 7.20 1.81
CA TRP A 59 -10.30 6.56 0.51
C TRP A 59 -9.99 7.46 -0.69
N SER A 60 -9.98 8.78 -0.51
CA SER A 60 -9.74 9.76 -1.57
C SER A 60 -8.30 10.29 -1.54
N ARG A 61 -7.67 10.31 -2.71
CA ARG A 61 -6.35 10.91 -2.90
C ARG A 61 -6.36 12.40 -2.63
N ALA A 62 -7.32 13.14 -3.17
CA ALA A 62 -7.39 14.59 -3.07
C ALA A 62 -7.49 15.11 -1.62
N PHE A 63 -8.01 14.29 -0.71
CA PHE A 63 -8.24 14.59 0.71
C PHE A 63 -7.28 13.87 1.67
N CYS A 64 -6.41 12.99 1.18
CA CYS A 64 -5.42 12.34 2.02
C CYS A 64 -4.35 13.36 2.45
N PRO A 65 -4.09 13.53 3.76
CA PRO A 65 -3.04 14.43 4.24
C PRO A 65 -1.62 13.87 4.02
N GLU A 66 -1.49 12.55 3.91
CA GLU A 66 -0.22 11.85 3.80
C GLU A 66 0.25 11.66 2.35
N ASN A 67 1.56 11.48 2.17
CA ASN A 67 2.16 11.15 0.89
C ASN A 67 1.99 9.66 0.59
N ARG A 68 1.02 9.32 -0.27
CA ARG A 68 0.77 7.93 -0.69
C ARG A 68 1.60 7.47 -1.89
N TYR A 69 2.35 8.34 -2.56
CA TYR A 69 3.17 8.00 -3.73
C TYR A 69 2.40 7.17 -4.78
N ASN A 70 1.17 7.59 -5.10
CA ASN A 70 0.23 6.89 -6.00
C ASN A 70 -0.27 5.50 -5.51
N ILE A 71 0.11 5.04 -4.31
CA ILE A 71 -0.37 3.80 -3.70
C ILE A 71 -1.76 4.00 -3.10
N MET A 72 -2.77 3.47 -3.77
CA MET A 72 -4.17 3.63 -3.38
C MET A 72 -4.87 2.30 -3.05
N THR A 73 -4.11 1.21 -3.10
CA THR A 73 -4.59 -0.15 -2.84
C THR A 73 -4.11 -0.64 -1.48
N SER A 74 -4.97 -1.37 -0.79
CA SER A 74 -4.62 -2.16 0.39
C SER A 74 -4.37 -3.61 -0.01
N ASN A 75 -3.66 -3.85 -1.12
CA ASN A 75 -3.47 -5.22 -1.64
C ASN A 75 -2.50 -6.05 -0.77
N ILE A 76 -1.87 -5.43 0.23
CA ILE A 76 -0.87 -6.09 1.08
C ILE A 76 -1.54 -7.25 1.82
N THR A 77 -2.73 -7.03 2.39
CA THR A 77 -3.47 -8.08 3.09
C THR A 77 -3.93 -9.20 2.16
N GLU A 78 -4.47 -8.86 0.98
CA GLU A 78 -4.83 -9.85 -0.06
C GLU A 78 -3.61 -10.67 -0.50
N SER A 79 -2.48 -10.01 -0.75
CA SER A 79 -1.24 -10.65 -1.18
C SER A 79 -0.64 -11.55 -0.10
N MET A 80 -0.67 -11.13 1.17
CA MET A 80 -0.22 -11.95 2.28
C MET A 80 -1.14 -13.15 2.47
N ASN A 81 -2.47 -12.96 2.35
CA ASN A 81 -3.43 -14.04 2.45
C ASN A 81 -3.24 -15.10 1.37
N PHE A 82 -2.98 -14.68 0.14
CA PHE A 82 -2.68 -15.58 -0.96
C PHE A 82 -1.32 -16.27 -0.80
N MET A 83 -0.32 -15.56 -0.27
CA MET A 83 1.02 -16.09 -0.06
C MET A 83 1.05 -17.24 0.95
N PHE A 84 0.18 -17.21 1.96
CA PHE A 84 0.16 -18.19 3.04
C PHE A 84 -1.18 -18.92 3.15
N ASP A 85 -1.84 -19.19 2.02
CA ASP A 85 -3.20 -19.73 2.05
C ASP A 85 -3.27 -21.13 2.69
N VAL A 86 -2.30 -21.99 2.36
CA VAL A 86 -2.19 -23.36 2.91
C VAL A 86 -1.54 -23.34 4.30
N GLU A 87 -0.53 -22.49 4.47
CA GLU A 87 0.30 -22.43 5.67
C GLU A 87 -0.46 -21.88 6.89
N LYS A 88 -1.61 -21.22 6.69
CA LYS A 88 -2.51 -20.80 7.79
C LYS A 88 -3.04 -21.96 8.63
N GLU A 89 -3.08 -23.17 8.09
CA GLU A 89 -3.52 -24.37 8.81
C GLU A 89 -2.37 -25.03 9.59
N PHE A 90 -1.14 -24.51 9.48
CA PHE A 90 0.01 -25.09 10.16
C PHE A 90 -0.01 -24.77 11.66
N PHE A 91 0.66 -25.61 12.43
CA PHE A 91 1.02 -25.26 13.80
C PHE A 91 1.82 -23.95 13.82
N ILE A 92 1.67 -23.18 14.89
CA ILE A 92 2.26 -21.83 15.03
C ILE A 92 3.75 -21.84 14.66
N VAL A 93 4.50 -22.82 15.16
CA VAL A 93 5.94 -22.98 14.86
C VAL A 93 6.20 -23.12 13.36
N ALA A 94 5.51 -24.04 12.68
CA ALA A 94 5.68 -24.29 11.26
C ALA A 94 5.23 -23.09 10.40
N LEU A 95 4.17 -22.39 10.81
CA LEU A 95 3.74 -21.15 10.15
C LEU A 95 4.84 -20.07 10.22
N PHE A 96 5.43 -19.84 11.39
CA PHE A 96 6.51 -18.85 11.53
C PHE A 96 7.77 -19.24 10.76
N ASP A 97 8.10 -20.53 10.69
CA ASP A 97 9.23 -21.00 9.88
C ASP A 97 8.99 -20.74 8.38
N GLU A 98 7.81 -21.06 7.87
CA GLU A 98 7.45 -20.78 6.47
C GLU A 98 7.40 -19.27 6.15
N ILE A 99 6.87 -18.45 7.07
CA ILE A 99 6.92 -16.99 6.94
C ILE A 99 8.38 -16.55 6.83
N ASN A 100 9.26 -16.98 7.73
CA ASN A 100 10.67 -16.60 7.70
C ASN A 100 11.34 -17.01 6.38
N LYS A 101 11.21 -18.28 5.95
CA LYS A 101 11.77 -18.77 4.68
C LYS A 101 11.32 -17.92 3.48
N ARG A 102 10.02 -17.59 3.42
CA ARG A 102 9.45 -16.82 2.31
C ARG A 102 9.97 -15.40 2.29
N PHE A 103 10.05 -14.74 3.45
CA PHE A 103 10.59 -13.39 3.55
C PHE A 103 12.09 -13.33 3.25
N VAL A 104 12.89 -14.31 3.72
CA VAL A 104 14.31 -14.44 3.35
C VAL A 104 14.47 -14.47 1.83
N PHE A 105 13.72 -15.37 1.16
CA PHE A 105 13.76 -15.51 -0.29
C PHE A 105 13.32 -14.23 -1.00
N LEU A 106 12.19 -13.64 -0.60
CA LEU A 106 11.65 -12.43 -1.23
C LEU A 106 12.58 -11.23 -1.06
N PHE A 107 13.14 -11.00 0.14
CA PHE A 107 14.06 -9.88 0.37
C PHE A 107 15.33 -10.04 -0.46
N HIS A 108 15.87 -11.25 -0.54
CA HIS A 108 17.02 -11.53 -1.40
C HIS A 108 16.68 -11.29 -2.88
N GLN A 109 15.58 -11.86 -3.38
CA GLN A 109 15.15 -11.73 -4.76
C GLN A 109 14.94 -10.25 -5.14
N ARG A 110 14.23 -9.49 -4.30
CA ARG A 110 13.96 -8.06 -4.51
C ARG A 110 15.24 -7.24 -4.54
N ARG A 111 16.17 -7.50 -3.63
CA ARG A 111 17.48 -6.82 -3.63
C ARG A 111 18.26 -7.09 -4.91
N MET A 112 18.30 -8.36 -5.33
CA MET A 112 19.03 -8.79 -6.53
C MET A 112 18.39 -8.29 -7.83
N GLU A 113 17.09 -7.99 -7.83
CA GLU A 113 16.36 -7.48 -8.99
C GLU A 113 16.98 -6.20 -9.56
N LEU A 114 17.46 -5.29 -8.68
CA LEU A 114 17.94 -3.97 -9.10
C LEU A 114 19.40 -3.67 -8.73
N VAL A 115 20.12 -4.62 -8.13
CA VAL A 115 21.51 -4.40 -7.67
C VAL A 115 22.45 -3.96 -8.80
N ASN A 116 22.23 -4.47 -10.01
CA ASN A 116 23.01 -4.12 -11.20
C ASN A 116 22.25 -3.17 -12.15
N SER A 117 21.19 -2.52 -11.67
CA SER A 117 20.42 -1.57 -12.47
C SER A 117 21.28 -0.35 -12.80
N ALA A 118 21.35 0.01 -14.08
CA ALA A 118 21.98 1.26 -14.53
C ALA A 118 21.07 2.49 -14.36
N ASN A 119 19.78 2.28 -14.04
CA ASN A 119 18.83 3.38 -13.84
C ASN A 119 19.02 4.06 -12.49
N ARG A 120 18.74 5.37 -12.44
CA ARG A 120 18.74 6.14 -11.18
C ARG A 120 17.52 5.79 -10.33
N PHE A 121 16.36 5.67 -10.96
CA PHE A 121 15.10 5.28 -10.32
C PHE A 121 14.65 3.88 -10.72
N VAL A 122 13.72 3.33 -9.94
CA VAL A 122 13.14 2.01 -10.23
C VAL A 122 12.43 2.00 -11.59
N PRO A 123 12.43 0.88 -12.34
CA PRO A 123 11.99 0.86 -13.75
C PRO A 123 10.56 1.37 -14.00
N SER A 124 9.63 1.13 -13.06
CA SER A 124 8.26 1.63 -13.16
C SER A 124 8.21 3.16 -13.17
N ILE A 125 9.07 3.81 -12.39
CA ILE A 125 9.13 5.27 -12.30
C ILE A 125 9.86 5.88 -13.48
N GLU A 126 10.92 5.24 -13.99
CA GLU A 126 11.57 5.66 -15.24
C GLU A 126 10.57 5.64 -16.41
N LYS A 127 9.67 4.65 -16.44
CA LYS A 127 8.58 4.59 -17.41
C LYS A 127 7.58 5.73 -17.25
N ASP A 128 7.19 6.06 -16.02
CA ASP A 128 6.31 7.20 -15.73
C ASP A 128 6.96 8.54 -16.11
N ILE A 129 8.25 8.71 -15.79
CA ILE A 129 9.06 9.87 -16.20
C ILE A 129 9.04 10.02 -17.72
N SER A 130 9.36 8.95 -18.46
CA SER A 130 9.35 8.96 -19.94
C SER A 130 7.98 9.37 -20.49
N LYS A 131 6.90 8.83 -19.92
CA LYS A 131 5.52 9.21 -20.28
C LYS A 131 5.25 10.69 -19.99
N TYR A 132 5.66 11.21 -18.84
CA TYR A 132 5.44 12.60 -18.46
C TYR A 132 6.28 13.58 -19.26
N VAL A 133 7.51 13.23 -19.63
CA VAL A 133 8.34 14.00 -20.55
C VAL A 133 7.64 14.11 -21.91
N ASN A 134 7.17 12.99 -22.45
CA ASN A 134 6.47 12.97 -23.75
C ASN A 134 5.17 13.80 -23.74
N ALA A 135 4.43 13.76 -22.63
CA ALA A 135 3.25 14.60 -22.46
C ALA A 135 3.62 16.09 -22.29
N GLY A 136 4.63 16.40 -21.47
CA GLY A 136 5.11 17.76 -21.22
C GLY A 136 5.72 18.42 -22.45
N ASN A 137 6.30 17.65 -23.37
CA ASN A 137 6.84 18.16 -24.63
C ASN A 137 5.79 18.85 -25.51
N LYS A 138 4.50 18.50 -25.33
CA LYS A 138 3.36 19.08 -26.04
C LYS A 138 2.81 20.35 -25.40
N LEU A 139 3.40 20.79 -24.28
CA LEU A 139 2.96 21.94 -23.50
C LEU A 139 3.94 23.11 -23.67
N LEU A 140 3.41 24.33 -23.53
CA LEU A 140 4.18 25.56 -23.55
C LEU A 140 4.25 26.14 -22.14
N ALA A 141 5.45 26.46 -21.67
CA ALA A 141 5.67 27.05 -20.36
C ALA A 141 6.19 28.48 -20.50
N TYR A 142 5.55 29.40 -19.79
CA TYR A 142 5.92 30.81 -19.71
C TYR A 142 6.28 31.13 -18.26
N GLN A 143 7.48 31.64 -18.05
CA GLN A 143 7.91 32.04 -16.72
C GLN A 143 7.13 33.28 -16.28
N ILE A 144 6.52 33.21 -15.08
CA ILE A 144 5.71 34.30 -14.52
C ILE A 144 6.34 34.90 -13.24
N ALA A 145 7.23 34.15 -12.58
CA ALA A 145 8.10 34.64 -11.52
C ALA A 145 9.32 33.70 -11.37
N ASN A 146 10.21 34.00 -10.42
CA ASN A 146 11.29 33.07 -10.08
C ASN A 146 10.73 31.71 -9.67
N TYR A 147 11.20 30.64 -10.32
CA TYR A 147 10.75 29.25 -10.14
C TYR A 147 9.25 28.99 -10.39
N LYS A 148 8.50 29.98 -10.90
CA LYS A 148 7.07 29.84 -11.20
C LYS A 148 6.79 30.03 -12.67
N SER A 149 6.01 29.11 -13.22
CA SER A 149 5.64 29.11 -14.63
C SER A 149 4.16 28.88 -14.80
N SER A 150 3.56 29.64 -15.72
CA SER A 150 2.26 29.31 -16.30
C SER A 150 2.48 28.36 -17.46
N VAL A 151 1.80 27.21 -17.44
CA VAL A 151 1.92 26.17 -18.46
C VAL A 151 0.59 26.01 -19.16
N THR A 152 0.59 26.12 -20.47
CA THR A 152 -0.61 26.07 -21.31
C THR A 152 -0.54 24.92 -22.30
N GLY A 153 -1.67 24.24 -22.51
CA GLY A 153 -1.83 23.25 -23.57
C GLY A 153 -3.21 22.58 -23.51
N HIS A 154 -3.74 22.19 -24.67
CA HIS A 154 -5.03 21.50 -24.81
C HIS A 154 -6.25 22.22 -24.18
N GLY A 155 -6.20 23.54 -24.03
CA GLY A 155 -7.30 24.35 -23.47
C GLY A 155 -7.20 24.59 -21.96
N ASP A 156 -6.23 23.97 -21.28
CA ASP A 156 -6.01 24.13 -19.84
C ASP A 156 -4.78 24.99 -19.54
N VAL A 157 -4.84 25.68 -18.40
CA VAL A 157 -3.74 26.46 -17.83
C VAL A 157 -3.41 25.91 -16.45
N ALA A 158 -2.16 25.48 -16.26
CA ALA A 158 -1.63 25.04 -14.98
C ALA A 158 -0.56 26.01 -14.47
N THR A 159 -0.51 26.21 -13.15
CA THR A 159 0.61 26.95 -12.54
C THR A 159 1.53 25.96 -11.84
N VAL A 160 2.82 26.05 -12.14
CA VAL A 160 3.89 25.26 -11.53
C VAL A 160 4.75 26.17 -10.65
N ASP A 161 5.06 25.70 -9.45
CA ASP A 161 6.05 26.28 -8.55
C ASP A 161 7.13 25.22 -8.29
N LEU A 162 8.28 25.38 -8.95
CA LEU A 162 9.39 24.44 -8.86
C LEU A 162 10.06 24.48 -7.49
N GLN A 163 10.17 25.66 -6.88
CA GLN A 163 10.78 25.81 -5.55
C GLN A 163 9.99 25.02 -4.50
N ARG A 164 8.66 25.11 -4.54
CA ARG A 164 7.77 24.36 -3.63
C ARG A 164 7.49 22.94 -4.09
N ARG A 165 7.90 22.58 -5.32
CA ARG A 165 7.61 21.31 -5.97
C ARG A 165 6.11 21.02 -6.08
N THR A 166 5.34 22.02 -6.52
CA THR A 166 3.88 21.96 -6.62
C THR A 166 3.36 22.36 -7.99
N CYS A 167 2.19 21.86 -8.34
CA CYS A 167 1.47 22.19 -9.56
C CYS A 167 -0.03 22.24 -9.26
N THR A 168 -0.79 23.10 -9.94
CA THR A 168 -2.25 23.16 -9.78
C THR A 168 -2.96 21.83 -10.09
N CYS A 169 -2.38 20.99 -10.96
CA CYS A 169 -2.87 19.62 -11.21
C CYS A 169 -2.59 18.62 -10.07
N ARG A 170 -1.88 19.02 -9.02
CA ARG A 170 -1.53 18.27 -7.81
C ARG A 170 -0.74 16.96 -7.94
N ILE A 171 -0.48 16.50 -9.16
CA ILE A 171 0.34 15.31 -9.42
C ILE A 171 1.75 15.51 -8.83
N PHE A 172 2.40 16.65 -9.09
CA PHE A 172 3.75 16.91 -8.58
C PHE A 172 3.78 16.95 -7.05
N ASP A 173 2.74 17.50 -6.47
CA ASP A 173 2.54 17.66 -5.03
C ASP A 173 2.38 16.31 -4.33
N LEU A 174 1.66 15.37 -4.94
CA LEU A 174 1.22 14.13 -4.30
C LEU A 174 2.09 12.93 -4.68
N ASP A 175 2.43 12.80 -5.95
CA ASP A 175 3.29 11.71 -6.44
C ASP A 175 4.76 12.06 -6.29
N LYS A 176 5.11 13.32 -5.99
CA LYS A 176 6.49 13.77 -5.77
C LYS A 176 7.43 13.45 -6.95
N ILE A 177 6.88 13.37 -8.16
CA ILE A 177 7.60 13.31 -9.43
C ILE A 177 7.05 14.48 -10.28
N PRO A 178 7.89 15.21 -11.02
CA PRO A 178 7.42 16.25 -11.91
C PRO A 178 6.30 15.73 -12.82
N CYS A 179 5.13 16.37 -12.74
CA CYS A 179 4.03 16.08 -13.65
C CYS A 179 4.33 16.63 -15.05
N PRO A 180 3.52 16.33 -16.09
CA PRO A 180 3.74 16.88 -17.44
C PRO A 180 3.90 18.41 -17.49
N HIS A 181 3.15 19.16 -16.66
CA HIS A 181 3.31 20.62 -16.54
C HIS A 181 4.67 21.00 -15.95
N ALA A 182 5.09 20.31 -14.88
CA ALA A 182 6.38 20.54 -14.25
C ALA A 182 7.54 20.14 -15.18
N MET A 183 7.39 19.10 -16.00
CA MET A 183 8.36 18.75 -17.05
C MET A 183 8.55 19.91 -18.04
N ALA A 184 7.44 20.52 -18.50
CA ALA A 184 7.51 21.66 -19.39
C ALA A 184 8.20 22.88 -18.73
N ALA A 185 7.88 23.16 -17.46
CA ALA A 185 8.51 24.23 -16.70
C ALA A 185 10.01 24.00 -16.46
N LEU A 186 10.41 22.79 -16.07
CA LEU A 186 11.82 22.40 -15.90
C LEU A 186 12.59 22.52 -17.21
N ARG A 187 12.01 22.06 -18.33
CA ARG A 187 12.61 22.19 -19.66
C ARG A 187 12.85 23.65 -20.03
N ALA A 188 11.88 24.52 -19.79
CA ALA A 188 12.00 25.95 -20.04
C ALA A 188 13.07 26.63 -19.17
N GLN A 189 13.19 26.22 -17.89
CA GLN A 189 14.12 26.84 -16.95
C GLN A 189 15.58 26.35 -17.12
N TYR A 190 15.78 25.05 -17.40
CA TYR A 190 17.11 24.43 -17.34
C TYR A 190 17.69 24.01 -18.70
N GLY A 191 16.91 24.07 -19.77
CA GLY A 191 17.38 23.81 -21.13
C GLY A 191 18.08 22.45 -21.25
N ALA A 192 19.38 22.48 -21.57
CA ALA A 192 20.20 21.28 -21.76
C ALA A 192 20.32 20.41 -20.48
N ASP A 193 20.25 21.00 -19.29
CA ASP A 193 20.37 20.26 -18.02
C ASP A 193 19.02 19.68 -17.53
N PHE A 194 17.95 19.86 -18.30
CA PHE A 194 16.60 19.37 -17.99
C PHE A 194 16.58 17.91 -17.52
N GLY A 195 17.34 17.02 -18.17
CA GLY A 195 17.37 15.60 -17.84
C GLY A 195 17.79 15.31 -16.40
N ASN A 196 18.84 15.97 -15.90
CA ASN A 196 19.30 15.80 -14.53
C ASN A 196 18.30 16.37 -13.53
N GLN A 197 17.70 17.52 -13.86
CA GLN A 197 16.76 18.21 -12.99
C GLN A 197 15.49 17.41 -12.73
N ILE A 198 15.05 16.55 -13.66
CA ILE A 198 13.92 15.64 -13.40
C ILE A 198 14.13 14.83 -12.11
N TYR A 199 15.34 14.28 -11.94
CA TYR A 199 15.67 13.44 -10.78
C TYR A 199 15.86 14.27 -9.50
N GLU A 200 16.48 15.46 -9.59
CA GLU A 200 16.67 16.36 -8.44
C GLU A 200 15.34 16.88 -7.86
N TYR A 201 14.37 17.12 -8.74
CA TYR A 201 13.04 17.57 -8.36
C TYR A 201 12.10 16.44 -7.96
N SER A 202 12.49 15.18 -8.20
CA SER A 202 11.74 14.00 -7.78
C SER A 202 12.09 13.54 -6.36
N SER A 203 11.21 12.74 -5.75
CA SER A 203 11.46 12.13 -4.44
C SER A 203 12.56 11.08 -4.50
N PRO A 204 13.52 11.08 -3.55
CA PRO A 204 14.58 10.08 -3.50
C PRO A 204 14.05 8.67 -3.20
N TYR A 205 12.83 8.53 -2.67
CA TYR A 205 12.20 7.23 -2.39
C TYR A 205 11.91 6.40 -3.65
N TYR A 206 12.01 7.00 -4.84
CA TYR A 206 11.93 6.28 -6.10
C TYR A 206 13.26 5.75 -6.61
N SER A 207 14.37 6.09 -5.95
CA SER A 207 15.70 5.64 -6.35
C SER A 207 15.88 4.14 -6.19
N VAL A 208 16.69 3.57 -7.09
CA VAL A 208 17.17 2.19 -6.98
C VAL A 208 17.89 1.98 -5.65
N GLU A 209 18.69 2.95 -5.22
CA GLU A 209 19.39 2.92 -3.93
C GLU A 209 18.40 2.73 -2.77
N LYS A 210 17.37 3.58 -2.66
CA LYS A 210 16.37 3.45 -1.59
C LYS A 210 15.58 2.15 -1.65
N TYR A 211 15.30 1.64 -2.86
CA TYR A 211 14.69 0.33 -3.03
C TYR A 211 15.58 -0.79 -2.48
N ILE A 212 16.86 -0.82 -2.85
CA ILE A 212 17.83 -1.81 -2.34
C ILE A 212 17.96 -1.72 -0.82
N MET A 213 18.05 -0.49 -0.27
CA MET A 213 18.09 -0.26 1.17
C MET A 213 16.85 -0.81 1.89
N ALA A 214 15.66 -0.69 1.29
CA ALA A 214 14.43 -1.23 1.89
C ALA A 214 14.46 -2.76 2.05
N TYR A 215 15.26 -3.45 1.25
CA TYR A 215 15.43 -4.91 1.31
C TYR A 215 16.84 -5.33 1.75
N CYS A 216 17.64 -4.44 2.35
CA CYS A 216 19.06 -4.72 2.67
C CYS A 216 19.26 -5.57 3.92
N GLU A 217 18.29 -5.56 4.84
CA GLU A 217 18.34 -6.35 6.07
C GLU A 217 18.41 -7.84 5.77
N LYS A 218 19.20 -8.55 6.56
CA LYS A 218 19.34 -10.00 6.45
C LYS A 218 18.36 -10.64 7.42
N ILE A 219 17.40 -11.36 6.86
CA ILE A 219 16.54 -12.23 7.65
C ILE A 219 17.29 -13.56 7.79
N HIS A 220 17.44 -14.04 9.02
CA HIS A 220 18.09 -15.32 9.29
C HIS A 220 17.03 -16.42 9.36
N PRO A 221 17.27 -17.61 8.78
CA PRO A 221 16.39 -18.75 8.94
C PRO A 221 16.21 -19.10 10.43
N MET A 222 15.03 -19.64 10.78
CA MET A 222 14.82 -20.17 12.12
C MET A 222 15.78 -21.34 12.34
N PRO A 223 16.53 -21.38 13.46
CA PRO A 223 17.35 -22.53 13.77
C PRO A 223 16.45 -23.73 14.13
N PRO A 224 16.95 -24.98 14.06
CA PRO A 224 16.14 -26.16 14.35
C PRO A 224 15.64 -26.16 15.80
N GLU A 225 14.47 -26.77 16.06
CA GLU A 225 13.79 -26.72 17.36
C GLU A 225 14.66 -27.23 18.52
N ASP A 226 15.52 -28.21 18.26
CA ASP A 226 16.47 -28.78 19.22
C ASP A 226 17.53 -27.78 19.72
N SER A 227 17.71 -26.67 19.01
CA SER A 227 18.64 -25.59 19.38
C SER A 227 17.97 -24.44 20.14
N TRP A 228 16.65 -24.50 20.35
CA TRP A 228 15.92 -23.40 20.97
C TRP A 228 16.14 -23.34 22.48
N ILE A 229 16.46 -22.15 22.98
CA ILE A 229 16.53 -21.88 24.41
C ILE A 229 15.15 -21.42 24.87
N VAL A 230 14.34 -22.35 25.39
CA VAL A 230 13.00 -22.05 25.91
C VAL A 230 13.13 -21.46 27.31
N PRO A 231 12.57 -20.27 27.58
CA PRO A 231 12.57 -19.67 28.92
C PRO A 231 11.95 -20.60 29.98
N LEU A 232 12.54 -20.63 31.17
CA LEU A 232 12.11 -21.53 32.26
C LEU A 232 10.63 -21.33 32.64
N ASP A 233 10.14 -20.10 32.62
CA ASP A 233 8.75 -19.77 32.93
C ASP A 233 7.75 -20.35 31.91
N VAL A 234 8.16 -20.50 30.64
CA VAL A 234 7.35 -21.16 29.61
C VAL A 234 7.28 -22.66 29.88
N ILE A 235 8.43 -23.28 30.20
CA ILE A 235 8.51 -24.70 30.55
C ILE A 235 7.67 -25.01 31.80
N GLU A 236 7.72 -24.14 32.81
CA GLU A 236 6.93 -24.30 34.04
C GLU A 236 5.43 -24.18 33.80
N ARG A 237 4.99 -23.24 32.95
CA ARG A 237 3.59 -23.12 32.54
C ARG A 237 3.10 -24.35 31.78
N GLU A 238 3.91 -24.88 30.88
CA GLU A 238 3.56 -26.08 30.12
C GLU A 238 3.42 -27.30 31.03
N LYS A 239 4.34 -27.49 31.98
CA LYS A 239 4.24 -28.53 33.01
C LYS A 239 2.99 -28.37 33.87
N TYR A 240 2.67 -27.14 34.27
CA TYR A 240 1.48 -26.84 35.06
C TYR A 240 0.19 -27.15 34.29
N LEU A 241 0.10 -26.75 33.02
CA LEU A 241 -1.03 -27.06 32.14
C LEU A 241 -1.19 -28.56 31.91
N LEU A 242 -0.08 -29.27 31.66
CA LEU A 242 -0.09 -30.72 31.48
C LEU A 242 -0.55 -31.42 32.76
N HIS A 243 -0.09 -30.97 33.93
CA HIS A 243 -0.55 -31.48 35.22
C HIS A 243 -2.05 -31.26 35.42
N MET A 244 -2.56 -30.07 35.13
CA MET A 244 -4.00 -29.77 35.20
C MET A 244 -4.83 -30.65 34.25
N LEU A 245 -4.36 -30.88 33.02
CA LEU A 245 -5.05 -31.73 32.04
C LEU A 245 -5.06 -33.21 32.47
N ILE A 246 -3.95 -33.69 33.03
CA ILE A 246 -3.88 -35.05 33.57
C ILE A 246 -4.85 -35.20 34.75
N GLN A 247 -4.89 -34.23 35.66
CA GLN A 247 -5.83 -34.24 36.79
C GLN A 247 -7.29 -34.22 36.31
N ALA A 248 -7.65 -33.34 35.37
CA ALA A 248 -8.99 -33.28 34.82
C ALA A 248 -9.40 -34.60 34.12
N ASN A 249 -8.49 -35.23 33.37
CA ASN A 249 -8.74 -36.51 32.71
C ASN A 249 -8.85 -37.69 33.69
N LEU A 250 -8.16 -37.64 34.83
CA LEU A 250 -8.28 -38.65 35.89
C LEU A 250 -9.60 -38.49 36.63
N GLU A 251 -9.99 -37.26 36.97
CA GLU A 251 -11.29 -36.97 37.59
C GLU A 251 -12.46 -37.38 36.68
N GLU A 252 -12.38 -37.17 35.35
CA GLU A 252 -13.38 -37.68 34.42
C GLU A 252 -13.46 -39.21 34.36
N ARG A 253 -12.33 -39.93 34.46
CA ARG A 253 -12.31 -41.39 34.51
C ARG A 253 -12.89 -41.94 35.82
N ASP A 254 -12.54 -41.34 36.95
CA ASP A 254 -13.09 -41.73 38.26
C ASP A 254 -14.61 -41.48 38.33
N ILE A 255 -15.12 -40.46 37.63
CA ILE A 255 -16.57 -40.23 37.47
C ILE A 255 -17.22 -41.31 36.60
N ILE A 256 -16.58 -41.72 35.49
CA ILE A 256 -17.11 -42.78 34.60
C ILE A 256 -17.13 -44.14 35.32
N ASP A 257 -16.05 -44.51 36.00
CA ASP A 257 -15.95 -45.77 36.75
C ASP A 257 -16.92 -45.79 37.96
N GLY A 258 -17.15 -44.63 38.58
CA GLY A 258 -18.15 -44.45 39.63
C GLY A 258 -19.59 -44.62 39.14
N VAL A 259 -19.91 -44.19 37.90
CA VAL A 259 -21.26 -44.37 37.30
C VAL A 259 -21.52 -45.82 36.90
N GLU A 260 -20.51 -46.57 36.45
CA GLU A 260 -20.65 -48.01 36.16
C GLU A 260 -20.87 -48.84 37.45
N LEU A 261 -20.22 -48.48 38.55
CA LEU A 261 -20.43 -49.14 39.84
C LEU A 261 -21.84 -48.87 40.41
N VAL A 262 -22.41 -47.68 40.19
CA VAL A 262 -23.78 -47.37 40.66
C VAL A 262 -24.85 -48.12 39.83
N ASN A 263 -24.62 -48.36 38.54
CA ASN A 263 -25.54 -49.11 37.69
C ASN A 263 -25.52 -50.63 37.92
N HIS A 264 -24.55 -51.15 38.67
CA HIS A 264 -24.49 -52.58 39.03
C HIS A 264 -25.19 -52.92 40.36
N PHE A 265 -25.69 -51.92 41.09
CA PHE A 265 -26.37 -52.05 42.38
C PHE A 265 -27.84 -51.57 42.40
N GLN A 266 -28.49 -51.42 41.23
CA GLN A 266 -29.95 -51.27 41.08
C GLN A 266 -30.55 -52.48 40.37
#